data_AF-A0A1I3KT88-F1
#
_entry.id   AF-A0A1I3KT88-F1
#
_cell.length_a   1.000
_cell.length_b   1.000
_cell.length_c   1.000
_cell.angle_alpha   90.00
_cell.angle_beta   90.00
_cell.angle_gamma   90.00
#
_symmetry.space_group_name_H-M   'P 1'
#
loop_
_entity.id
_entity.type
_entity.pdbx_description
1 polymer ?
#
loop_
_entity_poly.entity_id
_entity_poly.type
_entity_poly.pdbx_seq_one_letter_code
_entity_poly.pdbx_strand_id
1 'polypeptide(L)' 'MSEGGFEKFRSLPGLIQKYYVRYEETGEVGGVYLWETGEALQAYLDGPIVKRLPERYELRADPKIEIVDIQYALRS' A
#
# COMPACT_ATOMS: atom_id res chain seq x y z
N MET A 1 -6.99 -4.32 -12.71
CA MET A 1 -5.63 -4.60 -12.17
C MET A 1 -5.09 -5.80 -12.93
N SER A 2 -3.86 -5.74 -13.46
CA SER A 2 -3.23 -6.88 -14.13
C SER A 2 -2.51 -7.77 -13.11
N GLU A 3 -2.51 -9.09 -13.31
CA GLU A 3 -1.82 -10.06 -12.44
C GLU A 3 -0.34 -9.76 -12.23
N GLY A 4 0.33 -9.14 -13.20
CA GLY A 4 1.75 -8.71 -13.08
C GLY A 4 2.02 -7.69 -11.96
N GLY A 5 0.97 -7.05 -11.40
CA GLY A 5 1.11 -6.25 -10.19
C GLY A 5 1.38 -7.08 -8.94
N PHE A 6 0.85 -8.31 -8.86
CA PHE A 6 0.90 -9.12 -7.64
C PHE A 6 2.31 -9.62 -7.34
N GLU A 7 3.03 -10.15 -8.34
CA GLU A 7 4.42 -10.60 -8.16
C GLU A 7 5.34 -9.47 -7.69
N LYS A 8 5.13 -8.26 -8.20
CA LYS A 8 5.89 -7.08 -7.78
C LYS A 8 5.71 -6.76 -6.29
N PHE A 9 4.50 -6.96 -5.74
CA PHE A 9 4.27 -6.74 -4.30
C PHE A 9 4.77 -7.93 -3.48
N ARG A 10 4.62 -9.17 -3.97
CA ARG A 10 5.14 -10.37 -3.31
C ARG A 10 6.67 -10.33 -3.10
N SER A 11 7.39 -9.62 -3.97
CA SER A 11 8.85 -9.49 -3.88
C SER A 11 9.34 -8.29 -3.05
N LEU A 12 8.43 -7.47 -2.48
CA LEU A 12 8.86 -6.33 -1.66
C LEU A 12 9.41 -6.81 -0.31
N PRO A 13 10.67 -6.48 0.02
CA PRO A 13 11.25 -6.85 1.31
C PRO A 13 10.42 -6.27 2.47
N GLY A 14 10.09 -7.11 3.45
CA GLY A 14 9.35 -6.73 4.65
C GLY A 14 7.85 -6.50 4.46
N LEU A 15 7.28 -6.66 3.25
CA LEU A 15 5.83 -6.62 3.07
C LEU A 15 5.21 -7.95 3.55
N ILE A 16 4.44 -7.91 4.63
CA ILE A 16 3.73 -9.08 5.17
C ILE A 16 2.41 -9.28 4.43
N GLN A 17 1.65 -8.21 4.24
CA GLN A 17 0.32 -8.31 3.64
C GLN A 17 -0.08 -7.04 2.93
N LYS A 18 -0.86 -7.21 1.85
CA LYS A 18 -1.52 -6.12 1.15
C LYS A 18 -2.97 -6.50 0.87
N TYR A 19 -3.89 -5.63 1.29
CA TYR A 19 -5.29 -5.68 0.89
C TYR A 19 -5.55 -4.58 -0.14
N TYR A 20 -6.31 -4.92 -1.17
CA TYR A 20 -6.87 -3.93 -2.09
C TYR A 20 -8.23 -3.53 -1.55
N VAL A 21 -8.42 -2.23 -1.32
CA VAL A 21 -9.66 -1.70 -0.72
C VAL A 21 -10.36 -0.76 -1.69
N ARG A 22 -11.67 -0.67 -1.53
CA ARG A 22 -12.53 0.32 -2.18
C ARG A 22 -13.48 0.88 -1.13
N TYR A 23 -13.59 2.19 -1.07
CA TYR A 23 -14.60 2.86 -0.26
C TYR A 23 -15.94 2.74 -0.98
N GLU A 24 -16.96 2.20 -0.31
CA GLU A 24 -18.28 1.99 -0.92
C GLU A 24 -18.96 3.32 -1.27
N GLU A 25 -18.85 4.32 -0.39
CA GLU A 25 -19.54 5.60 -0.53
C GLU A 25 -18.95 6.48 -1.65
N THR A 26 -17.62 6.57 -1.72
CA THR A 26 -16.93 7.45 -2.68
C THR A 26 -16.48 6.72 -3.94
N GLY A 27 -16.43 5.38 -3.91
CA GLY A 27 -15.86 4.56 -4.97
C GLY A 27 -14.33 4.62 -5.07
N GLU A 28 -13.67 5.40 -4.21
CA GLU A 28 -12.22 5.55 -4.15
C GLU A 28 -11.55 4.21 -3.87
N VAL A 29 -10.36 4.01 -4.45
CA VAL A 29 -9.60 2.76 -4.31
C VAL A 29 -8.29 3.03 -3.60
N GLY A 30 -7.81 2.04 -2.87
CA GLY A 30 -6.57 2.14 -2.11
C GLY A 30 -5.94 0.79 -1.79
N GLY A 31 -5.03 0.79 -0.83
CA GLY A 31 -4.50 -0.43 -0.27
C GLY A 31 -4.14 -0.29 1.19
N VAL A 32 -4.35 -1.36 1.95
CA VAL A 32 -3.87 -1.50 3.33
C VAL A 32 -2.64 -2.40 3.29
N TYR A 33 -1.53 -1.94 3.85
CA TYR A 33 -0.24 -2.61 3.81
C TYR A 33 0.23 -2.90 5.23
N LEU A 34 0.64 -4.13 5.48
CA LEU A 34 1.27 -4.55 6.73
C LEU A 34 2.75 -4.81 6.47
N TRP A 35 3.60 -4.11 7.22
CA TRP A 35 5.05 -4.19 7.10
C TRP A 35 5.67 -4.82 8.36
N GLU A 36 6.80 -5.48 8.16
CA GLU A 36 7.59 -6.09 9.24
C GLU A 36 8.22 -5.04 10.14
N THR A 37 8.72 -3.94 9.56
CA THR A 37 9.33 -2.83 10.31
C THR A 37 8.98 -1.47 9.71
N GLY A 38 9.18 -0.40 10.49
CA GLY A 38 9.02 0.98 10.03
C GLY A 38 10.00 1.34 8.92
N GLU A 39 11.21 0.79 8.92
CA GLU A 39 12.21 1.01 7.87
C GLU A 39 11.77 0.41 6.54
N ALA A 40 11.17 -0.79 6.55
CA ALA A 40 10.64 -1.42 5.34
C ALA A 40 9.46 -0.60 4.75
N LEU A 41 8.58 -0.08 5.62
CA LEU A 41 7.54 0.86 5.22
C LEU A 41 8.14 2.12 4.59
N GLN A 42 9.13 2.75 5.24
CA GLN A 42 9.74 3.98 4.75
C GLN A 42 10.44 3.76 3.40
N ALA A 43 11.17 2.66 3.23
CA ALA A 43 11.79 2.29 1.96
C ALA A 43 10.76 2.10 0.84
N TYR A 44 9.57 1.60 1.15
CA TYR A 44 8.47 1.51 0.20
C TYR A 44 7.88 2.88 -0.17
N LEU A 45 7.67 3.76 0.81
CA LEU A 45 7.17 5.13 0.61
C LEU A 45 8.11 5.97 -0.24
N ASP A 46 9.42 5.84 -0.01
CA ASP A 46 10.46 6.50 -0.80
C ASP A 46 10.71 5.80 -2.15
N GLY A 47 10.09 4.64 -2.35
CA GLY A 47 10.27 3.76 -3.48
C GLY A 47 9.57 4.21 -4.76
N PRO A 48 9.94 3.61 -5.90
CA PRO A 48 9.44 3.98 -7.22
C PRO A 48 7.99 3.53 -7.47
N ILE A 49 7.35 2.81 -6.55
CA ILE A 49 5.92 2.46 -6.64
C ILE A 49 5.10 3.68 -6.24
N VAL A 50 5.37 4.24 -5.05
CA VAL A 50 4.64 5.38 -4.49
C VAL A 50 4.88 6.65 -5.31
N LYS A 51 6.13 6.91 -5.69
CA LYS A 51 6.50 8.05 -6.56
C LYS A 51 5.78 8.08 -7.91
N ARG A 52 5.36 6.92 -8.43
CA ARG A 52 4.66 6.81 -9.72
C ARG A 52 3.13 6.72 -9.58
N LEU A 53 2.59 6.79 -8.36
CA LEU A 53 1.13 6.75 -8.17
C LEU A 53 0.41 7.89 -8.90
N PRO A 54 0.87 9.16 -8.83
CA PRO A 54 0.18 10.26 -9.51
C PRO A 54 0.08 10.05 -11.02
N GLU A 55 1.19 9.64 -11.65
CA GLU A 55 1.24 9.36 -13.09
C GLU A 55 0.40 8.15 -13.48
N ARG A 56 0.49 7.05 -12.72
CA ARG A 56 -0.17 5.78 -13.05
C ARG A 56 -1.69 5.86 -12.95
N TYR A 57 -2.20 6.67 -12.02
CA TYR A 57 -3.62 6.75 -11.71
C TYR A 57 -4.23 8.11 -12.03
N GLU A 58 -3.47 8.99 -12.71
CA GLU A 58 -3.90 10.34 -13.07
C GLU A 58 -4.51 11.08 -11.87
N LEU A 59 -3.84 10.98 -10.73
CA LEU A 59 -4.38 11.49 -9.47
C LEU A 59 -4.54 13.02 -9.57
N ARG A 60 -5.75 13.50 -9.25
CA ARG A 60 -6.07 14.94 -9.23
C ARG A 60 -5.62 15.63 -7.94
N ALA A 61 -5.22 14.84 -6.94
CA ALA A 61 -4.72 15.27 -5.65
C ALA A 61 -3.70 14.24 -5.13
N ASP A 62 -2.85 14.64 -4.19
CA ASP A 62 -1.92 13.72 -3.56
C ASP A 62 -2.65 12.54 -2.89
N PRO A 63 -2.08 11.33 -2.92
CA PRO A 63 -2.67 10.19 -2.25
C PRO A 63 -2.71 10.45 -0.75
N LYS A 64 -3.86 10.17 -0.13
CA LYS A 64 -3.96 10.15 1.34
C LYS A 64 -3.18 8.95 1.86
N ILE A 65 -2.18 9.20 2.70
CA ILE A 65 -1.36 8.18 3.37
C ILE A 65 -1.57 8.32 4.87
N GLU A 66 -1.87 7.21 5.53
CA GLU A 66 -1.99 7.12 6.98
C GLU A 66 -1.07 6.00 7.47
N ILE A 67 -0.28 6.29 8.50
CA ILE A 67 0.69 5.37 9.09
C ILE A 67 0.30 5.16 10.55
N VAL A 68 0.18 3.90 10.95
CA VAL A 68 -0.20 3.49 12.30
C VAL A 68 0.62 2.29 12.73
N ASP A 69 0.88 2.19 14.03
CA ASP A 69 1.52 1.02 14.63
C ASP A 69 0.46 0.01 15.09
N ILE A 70 0.71 -1.26 14.82
CA ILE A 70 -0.12 -2.34 15.38
C ILE A 70 0.26 -2.54 16.84
N GLN A 71 -0.63 -2.12 17.73
CA GLN A 71 -0.48 -2.34 19.17
C GLN A 71 -0.82 -3.77 19.58
N TYR A 72 -1.87 -4.34 18.97
CA TYR A 72 -2.34 -5.69 19.26
C TYR A 72 -2.85 -6.37 17.98
N ALA A 73 -2.54 -7.65 17.81
CA ALA A 73 -3.04 -8.46 16.71
C ALA A 73 -3.70 -9.72 17.26
N LEU A 74 -5.00 -9.87 17.01
CA LEU A 74 -5.71 -11.13 17.25
C LEU A 74 -5.61 -11.99 16.00
N ARG A 75 -5.14 -13.23 16.15
CA ARG A 75 -5.06 -14.23 15.08
C ARG A 75 -5.95 -15.41 15.47
N SER A 76 -6.80 -15.86 14.54
CA SER A 76 -7.65 -17.05 14.67
C SER A 76 -6.99 -18.28 14.06
#